data_AF-A0A5J4R047-F1
#
_entry.id   AF-A0A5J4R047-F1
#
_cell.length_a   1.000
_cell.length_b   1.000
_cell.length_c   1.000
_cell.angle_alpha   90.00
_cell.angle_beta   90.00
_cell.angle_gamma   90.00
#
_symmetry.space_group_name_H-M   'P 1'
#
loop_
_entity.id
_entity.type
_entity.pdbx_description
1 polymer ?
#
loop_
_entity_poly.entity_id
_entity_poly.type
_entity_poly.pdbx_seq_one_letter_code
_entity_poly.pdbx_strand_id
1 'polypeptide(L)' 'MLYGIYVRRCLNNGQIELKELADYFGNFLNIDLKDIYRIYLNIRSRKDNRTLFLDSMIDGLNHKMDEDDKR' A
#
# COMPACT_ATOMS: atom_id res chain seq x y z
N MET A 1 -2.49 1.16 0.19
CA MET A 1 -1.06 1.22 -0.21
C MET A 1 -0.85 0.92 -1.69
N LEU A 2 -1.10 -0.29 -2.19
CA LEU A 2 -0.86 -0.68 -3.60
C LEU A 2 -1.41 0.32 -4.64
N TYR A 3 -2.68 0.68 -4.53
CA TYR A 3 -3.27 1.73 -5.38
C TYR A 3 -2.64 3.10 -5.20
N GLY A 4 -2.19 3.43 -3.99
CA GLY A 4 -1.46 4.68 -3.73
C GLY A 4 -0.12 4.71 -4.47
N ILE A 5 0.63 3.60 -4.45
CA ILE A 5 1.88 3.44 -5.21
C ILE A 5 1.61 3.59 -6.72
N TYR A 6 0.57 2.92 -7.22
CA TYR A 6 0.17 3.02 -8.63
C TYR A 6 -0.21 4.46 -9.03
N VAL A 7 -1.07 5.13 -8.26
CA VAL A 7 -1.51 6.52 -8.51
C VAL A 7 -0.35 7.50 -8.42
N ARG A 8 0.58 7.29 -7.48
CA ARG A 8 1.77 8.13 -7.31
C ARG A 8 2.90 7.80 -8.27
N ARG A 9 2.75 6.76 -9.10
CA ARG A 9 3.68 6.41 -10.18
C ARG A 9 5.11 6.19 -9.68
N CYS A 10 5.25 5.61 -8.49
CA CYS A 10 6.54 5.50 -7.79
C CYS A 10 7.50 4.43 -8.34
N LEU A 11 7.04 3.54 -9.23
CA LEU A 11 7.79 2.37 -9.69
C LEU A 11 7.92 2.36 -11.21
N ASN A 12 9.03 1.79 -11.69
CA ASN A 12 9.37 1.67 -13.12
C ASN A 12 9.21 3.00 -13.88
N ASN A 13 9.76 4.09 -13.33
CA ASN A 13 9.62 5.45 -13.87
C ASN A 13 8.14 5.86 -14.16
N GLY A 14 7.21 5.34 -13.36
CA GLY A 14 5.77 5.57 -13.51
C GLY A 14 5.07 4.72 -14.57
N GLN A 15 5.80 3.82 -15.24
CA GLN A 15 5.27 3.01 -16.34
C GLN A 15 4.67 1.69 -15.88
N ILE A 16 4.81 1.32 -14.60
CA ILE A 16 4.27 0.06 -14.09
C ILE A 16 2.74 0.02 -14.27
N GLU A 17 2.25 -1.11 -14.76
CA GLU A 17 0.82 -1.37 -14.81
C GLU A 17 0.32 -1.83 -13.44
N LEU A 18 -0.95 -1.57 -13.14
CA LEU A 18 -1.55 -1.99 -11.88
C LEU A 18 -1.51 -3.52 -11.70
N LYS A 19 -1.68 -4.28 -12.80
CA LYS A 19 -1.65 -5.74 -12.78
C LYS A 19 -0.24 -6.26 -12.47
N GLU A 20 0.77 -5.73 -13.14
CA GLU A 20 2.17 -6.07 -12.89
C GLU A 20 2.55 -5.77 -11.43
N LEU A 21 2.11 -4.62 -10.91
CA LEU A 21 2.28 -4.26 -9.51
C LEU A 21 1.58 -5.25 -8.57
N ALA A 22 0.37 -5.70 -8.89
CA ALA A 22 -0.37 -6.68 -8.11
C ALA A 22 0.35 -8.04 -8.10
N ASP A 23 0.81 -8.50 -9.25
CA ASP A 23 1.51 -9.79 -9.39
C ASP A 23 2.83 -9.77 -8.61
N TYR A 24 3.58 -8.67 -8.71
CA TYR A 24 4.83 -8.49 -7.95
C TYR A 24 4.59 -8.56 -6.45
N PHE A 25 3.65 -7.75 -5.92
CA PHE A 25 3.36 -7.73 -4.48
C PHE A 25 2.69 -9.01 -3.99
N GLY A 26 1.86 -9.65 -4.82
CA GLY A 26 1.21 -10.92 -4.49
C GLY A 26 2.23 -12.02 -4.28
N ASN A 27 3.21 -12.13 -5.18
CA ASN A 27 4.32 -13.07 -5.03
C ASN A 27 5.22 -12.71 -3.83
N PHE A 28 5.58 -11.42 -3.68
CA PHE A 28 6.46 -10.97 -2.62
C PHE A 28 5.89 -11.20 -1.21
N LEU A 29 4.59 -10.95 -1.04
CA LEU A 29 3.90 -11.12 0.25
C LEU A 29 3.27 -12.52 0.41
N ASN A 30 3.37 -13.38 -0.60
CA ASN A 30 2.69 -14.69 -0.67
C ASN A 30 1.17 -14.58 -0.42
N ILE A 31 0.52 -13.61 -1.08
CA ILE A 31 -0.91 -13.34 -0.99
C ILE A 31 -1.55 -13.33 -2.38
N ASP A 32 -2.80 -13.77 -2.45
CA ASP A 32 -3.57 -13.74 -3.70
C ASP A 32 -4.27 -12.39 -3.90
N LEU A 33 -3.82 -11.62 -4.90
CA LEU A 33 -4.37 -10.30 -5.25
C LEU A 33 -5.26 -10.33 -6.51
N LYS A 34 -5.88 -11.49 -6.81
CA LYS A 34 -6.72 -11.71 -8.01
C LYS A 34 -7.81 -10.66 -8.29
N ASP A 35 -8.33 -9.96 -7.29
CA ASP A 35 -9.40 -8.97 -7.47
C ASP A 35 -9.00 -7.60 -6.91
N ILE A 36 -7.88 -7.07 -7.40
CA ILE A 36 -7.34 -5.77 -6.97
C ILE A 36 -8.37 -4.64 -7.16
N TYR A 37 -9.21 -4.71 -8.21
CA TYR A 37 -10.28 -3.74 -8.42
C TYR A 37 -11.33 -3.77 -7.31
N ARG A 38 -11.81 -4.95 -6.92
CA ARG A 38 -12.73 -5.08 -5.78
C ARG A 38 -12.09 -4.64 -4.47
N ILE A 39 -10.80 -4.93 -4.26
CA ILE A 39 -10.06 -4.44 -3.09
C ILE A 39 -10.12 -2.90 -3.05
N TYR A 40 -9.92 -2.22 -4.19
CA TYR A 40 -10.06 -0.77 -4.26
C TYR A 40 -11.49 -0.28 -3.99
N LEU A 41 -12.50 -0.94 -4.58
CA LEU A 41 -13.90 -0.58 -4.31
C LEU A 41 -14.24 -0.71 -2.83
N ASN A 42 -13.78 -1.77 -2.17
CA ASN A 42 -13.96 -1.99 -0.73
C ASN A 42 -13.25 -0.93 0.11
N ILE A 43 -12.06 -0.48 -0.32
CA ILE A 43 -11.35 0.60 0.36
C ILE A 43 -12.09 1.93 0.18
N ARG A 44 -12.56 2.21 -1.04
CA ARG A 44 -13.28 3.44 -1.40
C ARG A 44 -14.64 3.57 -0.69
N SER A 45 -15.30 2.45 -0.42
CA SER A 45 -16.63 2.42 0.21
C SER A 45 -16.60 2.58 1.73
N ARG A 46 -15.42 2.58 2.37
CA ARG A 46 -15.30 2.83 3.82
C ARG A 46 -15.81 4.23 4.15
N LYS A 47 -16.67 4.31 5.17
CA LYS A 47 -17.23 5.56 5.69
C LYS A 47 -16.22 6.34 6.54
N ASP A 48 -15.40 5.60 7.27
CA ASP A 48 -14.35 6.16 8.12
C ASP A 48 -13.08 6.35 7.29
N ASN A 49 -12.00 5.67 7.70
CA ASN A 49 -10.69 5.85 7.12
C ASN A 49 -10.43 4.91 5.92
N ARG A 50 -10.24 5.52 4.75
CA ARG A 50 -9.92 4.84 3.48
C ARG A 50 -8.45 4.42 3.39
N THR A 51 -7.57 4.93 4.22
CA THR A 51 -6.12 4.70 4.17
C THR A 51 -5.53 4.04 5.42
N LEU A 52 -6.36 3.43 6.29
CA LEU A 52 -5.96 2.77 7.55
C LEU A 52 -4.59 2.08 7.55
N PHE A 53 -4.26 1.31 6.50
CA PHE A 53 -2.97 0.63 6.43
C PHE A 53 -1.78 1.58 6.23
N LEU A 54 -1.94 2.63 5.42
CA LEU A 54 -0.91 3.67 5.27
C LEU A 54 -0.71 4.45 6.57
N ASP A 55 -1.80 4.77 7.26
CA ASP A 55 -1.74 5.46 8.55
C ASP A 55 -0.97 4.62 9.58
N SER A 56 -1.29 3.33 9.68
CA SER A 56 -0.54 2.40 10.54
C SER A 56 0.94 2.28 10.18
N MET A 57 1.31 2.39 8.89
CA MET A 57 2.71 2.41 8.48
C MET A 57 3.42 3.69 8.91
N ILE A 58 2.74 4.84 8.82
CA ILE A 58 3.27 6.14 9.27
C ILE A 58 3.52 6.07 10.78
N ASP A 59 2.53 5.61 11.54
CA ASP A 59 2.62 5.49 13.00
C ASP A 59 3.78 4.58 13.42
N GLY A 60 3.88 3.39 12.81
CA GLY A 60 4.96 2.45 13.11
C GLY A 60 6.35 2.96 12.75
N LEU A 61 6.48 3.67 11.62
CA LEU A 61 7.75 4.25 11.20
C LEU A 61 8.21 5.36 12.14
N ASN A 62 7.31 6.29 12.48
CA ASN A 62 7.62 7.37 13.41
C ASN A 62 7.99 6.83 14.79
N HIS A 63 7.24 5.85 15.30
CA HIS A 63 7.55 5.21 16.58
C HIS A 63 8.95 4.60 16.59
N LYS A 64 9.34 3.91 15.51
CA LYS A 64 10.68 3.31 15.39
C LYS A 64 11.78 4.37 15.40
N MET A 65 11.57 5.51 14.74
CA MET A 65 12.51 6.64 14.74
C MET A 65 12.62 7.27 16.13
N ASP A 66 11.50 7.50 16.80
CA ASP A 66 11.48 8.02 18.18
C ASP A 66 12.20 7.10 19.17
N GLU A 67 12.16 5.78 18.96
CA GLU A 67 12.91 4.82 19.77
C GLU A 67 14.43 4.88 19.49
N ASP A 68 14.82 5.09 18.24
CA ASP A 68 16.23 5.21 17.87
C ASP A 68 16.85 6.52 18.36
N ASP A 69 16.12 7.64 18.32
CA ASP A 69 16.58 8.94 18.81
C ASP A 69 16.70 9.00 20.34
N LYS A 70 16.05 8.09 21.06
CA LYS A 70 16.17 7.94 22.52
C LYS A 70 17.39 7.12 22.96
N ARG A 71 18.09 6.46 22.03
CA ARG A 71 19.30 5.69 22.29
C ARG A 71 20.57 6.53 22.14
#